data_AF-A0A2S4XVS9-F1
#
_entry.id   AF-A0A2S4XVS9-F1
#
_cell.length_a   1.000
_cell.length_b   1.000
_cell.length_c   1.000
_cell.angle_alpha   90.00
_cell.angle_beta   90.00
_cell.angle_gamma   90.00
#
_symmetry.space_group_name_H-M   'P 1'
#
loop_
_entity.id
_entity.type
_entity.pdbx_description
1 polymer ?
#
loop_
_entity_poly.entity_id
_entity_poly.type
_entity_poly.pdbx_seq_one_letter_code
_entity_poly.pdbx_strand_id
1 'polypeptide(L)'
;MTSRELQEWLSVQAAGQESEVVPDQAGAPLGRHVLEILGKRRTDLTEDDAQVMRRVCEIVESQRADRRDPQAGGSDWRHGLMNIGHDPLKPA
;
A
#
# COMPACT_ATOMS: atom_id res chain seq x y z
N MET A 1 -5.71 -2.52 6.07
CA MET A 1 -5.78 -1.07 6.34
C MET A 1 -6.97 -0.50 5.57
N THR A 2 -7.50 0.62 6.02
CA THR A 2 -8.52 1.37 5.27
C THR A 2 -7.86 2.33 4.26
N SER A 3 -8.62 2.86 3.30
CA SER A 3 -8.15 3.88 2.36
C SER A 3 -7.61 5.12 3.07
N ARG A 4 -8.32 5.57 4.12
CA ARG A 4 -7.89 6.69 4.96
C ARG A 4 -6.56 6.41 5.65
N GLU A 5 -6.39 5.22 6.22
CA GLU A 5 -5.13 4.84 6.87
C GLU A 5 -3.96 4.79 5.88
N LEU A 6 -4.21 4.33 4.64
CA LEU A 6 -3.19 4.35 3.58
C LEU A 6 -2.84 5.78 3.17
N GLN A 7 -3.82 6.67 3.02
CA GLN A 7 -3.59 8.07 2.72
C GLN A 7 -2.72 8.74 3.79
N GLU A 8 -3.11 8.59 5.07
CA GLU A 8 -2.36 9.13 6.20
C GLU A 8 -0.92 8.59 6.25
N TRP A 9 -0.75 7.28 6.01
CA TRP A 9 0.56 6.63 5.93
C TRP A 9 1.46 7.20 4.83
N LEU A 10 0.94 7.31 3.60
CA LEU A 10 1.70 7.82 2.46
C LEU A 10 2.11 9.28 2.63
N SER A 11 1.25 10.11 3.25
CA SER A 11 1.58 11.49 3.60
C SER A 11 2.74 11.57 4.60
N VAL A 12 2.78 10.70 5.60
CA VAL A 12 3.87 10.66 6.59
C VAL A 12 5.17 10.16 5.95
N GLN A 13 5.13 9.13 5.12
CA GLN A 13 6.32 8.60 4.45
C GLN A 13 6.97 9.61 3.50
N ALA A 14 6.16 10.34 2.72
CA ALA A 14 6.68 11.36 1.81
C ALA A 14 7.34 12.55 2.52
N ALA A 15 6.94 12.85 3.77
CA ALA A 15 7.59 13.88 4.56
C ALA A 15 9.02 13.50 5.02
N GLY A 16 9.39 12.22 4.97
CA GLY A 16 10.68 11.71 5.46
C GLY A 16 11.74 11.40 4.37
N GLN A 17 11.33 11.19 3.13
CA GLN A 17 12.22 10.89 1.99
C GLN A 17 12.00 11.93 0.87
N GLU A 18 12.92 12.89 0.79
CA GLU A 18 13.05 13.88 -0.30
C GLU A 18 11.89 14.89 -0.50
N SER A 19 12.15 16.13 -0.04
CA SER A 19 11.56 17.39 -0.53
C SER A 19 10.04 17.58 -0.41
N GLU A 20 9.60 18.85 -0.45
CA GLU A 20 8.20 19.25 -0.57
C GLU A 20 7.56 18.68 -1.85
N VAL A 21 7.20 17.40 -1.83
CA VAL A 21 6.30 16.83 -2.84
C VAL A 21 4.90 17.25 -2.43
N VAL A 22 4.12 17.80 -3.37
CA VAL A 22 2.71 18.15 -3.15
C VAL A 22 2.00 16.95 -2.51
N PRO A 23 1.21 17.12 -1.44
CA PRO A 23 0.56 16.02 -0.72
C PRO A 23 -0.20 15.04 -1.64
N ASP A 24 -0.75 15.54 -2.76
CA ASP A 24 -1.46 14.75 -3.76
C ASP A 24 -0.57 13.82 -4.60
N GLN A 25 0.77 13.99 -4.52
CA GLN A 25 1.76 13.17 -5.21
C GLN A 25 2.75 12.46 -4.27
N ALA A 26 2.50 12.53 -2.96
CA ALA A 26 3.26 11.86 -1.92
C ALA A 26 3.13 10.32 -1.99
N GLY A 27 4.25 9.61 -1.86
CA GLY A 27 4.29 8.15 -1.69
C GLY A 27 4.69 7.33 -2.92
N ALA A 28 5.00 6.04 -2.70
CA ALA A 28 5.41 5.11 -3.74
C ALA A 28 4.34 5.06 -4.86
N PRO A 29 4.72 5.04 -6.16
CA PRO A 29 3.78 5.09 -7.28
C PRO A 29 2.64 4.06 -7.17
N LEU A 30 2.96 2.85 -6.71
CA LEU A 30 1.99 1.78 -6.51
C LEU A 30 0.99 2.07 -5.37
N GLY A 31 1.44 2.69 -4.28
CA GLY A 31 0.57 3.07 -3.16
C GLY A 31 -0.45 4.13 -3.52
N ARG A 32 -0.05 5.11 -4.33
CA ARG A 32 -0.96 6.13 -4.88
C ARG A 32 -2.00 5.52 -5.81
N HIS A 33 -1.60 4.62 -6.70
CA HIS A 33 -2.54 3.92 -7.57
C HIS A 33 -3.55 3.08 -6.76
N VAL A 34 -3.09 2.38 -5.71
CA VAL A 34 -4.01 1.67 -4.80
C VAL A 34 -5.01 2.62 -4.14
N LEU A 35 -4.57 3.79 -3.68
CA LEU A 35 -5.45 4.79 -3.09
C LEU A 35 -6.50 5.30 -4.09
N GLU A 36 -6.10 5.55 -5.35
CA GLU A 36 -7.02 5.92 -6.42
C GLU A 36 -8.07 4.84 -6.69
N ILE A 37 -7.64 3.57 -6.76
CA ILE A 37 -8.54 2.41 -6.93
C ILE A 37 -9.55 2.33 -5.78
N LEU A 38 -9.10 2.49 -4.53
CA LEU A 38 -9.96 2.46 -3.35
C LEU A 38 -10.97 3.62 -3.33
N GLY A 39 -10.70 4.71 -4.04
CA GLY A 39 -11.62 5.84 -4.22
C GLY A 39 -12.63 5.68 -5.35
N LYS A 40 -12.43 4.70 -6.25
CA LYS A 40 -13.34 4.45 -7.39
C LYS A 40 -14.55 3.62 -6.96
N ARG A 41 -15.68 3.83 -7.65
CA ARG A 41 -16.80 2.88 -7.58
C ARG A 41 -16.41 1.60 -8.33
N ARG A 42 -16.95 0.46 -7.92
CA ARG A 42 -16.66 -0.84 -8.56
C ARG A 42 -16.96 -0.86 -10.06
N THR A 43 -17.95 -0.08 -10.51
CA THR A 43 -18.32 0.07 -11.94
C THR A 43 -17.33 0.90 -12.74
N ASP A 44 -16.52 1.71 -12.06
CA ASP A 44 -15.60 2.67 -12.67
C ASP A 44 -14.16 2.12 -12.70
N LEU A 45 -13.97 0.86 -12.25
CA LEU A 45 -12.69 0.16 -12.31
C LEU A 45 -12.35 -0.23 -13.75
N THR A 46 -11.10 0.02 -14.13
CA THR A 46 -10.56 -0.35 -15.44
C THR A 46 -9.83 -1.70 -15.38
N GLU A 47 -9.46 -2.24 -16.54
CA GLU A 47 -8.61 -3.44 -16.58
C GLU A 47 -7.23 -3.18 -15.97
N ASP A 48 -6.69 -1.96 -16.11
CA ASP A 48 -5.42 -1.57 -15.49
C ASP A 48 -5.53 -1.56 -13.96
N ASP A 49 -6.66 -1.08 -13.42
CA ASP A 49 -6.93 -1.15 -11.99
C ASP A 49 -6.97 -2.61 -11.50
N ALA A 50 -7.59 -3.50 -12.27
CA ALA A 50 -7.65 -4.93 -11.95
C ALA A 50 -6.26 -5.58 -11.99
N GLN A 51 -5.40 -5.20 -12.93
CA GLN A 51 -4.00 -5.65 -12.99
C GLN A 51 -3.21 -5.20 -11.77
N VAL A 52 -3.36 -3.94 -11.36
CA VAL A 52 -2.71 -3.40 -10.15
C VAL A 52 -3.19 -4.15 -8.91
N MET A 53 -4.50 -4.38 -8.77
CA MET A 53 -5.05 -5.16 -7.66
C MET A 53 -4.46 -6.57 -7.61
N ARG A 54 -4.40 -7.28 -8.75
CA ARG A 54 -3.78 -8.62 -8.83
C ARG A 54 -2.31 -8.58 -8.41
N ARG A 55 -1.56 -7.59 -8.91
CA ARG A 55 -0.15 -7.42 -8.57
C ARG A 55 0.06 -7.19 -7.07
N VAL A 56 -0.78 -6.38 -6.43
CA VAL A 56 -0.73 -6.15 -4.99
C VAL A 56 -1.01 -7.44 -4.22
N CYS A 57 -2.03 -8.21 -4.62
CA CYS A 57 -2.33 -9.52 -4.03
C CYS A 57 -1.14 -10.48 -4.14
N GLU A 58 -0.52 -10.61 -5.32
CA GLU A 58 0.66 -11.46 -5.53
C GLU A 58 1.82 -11.08 -4.62
N ILE A 59 2.10 -9.78 -4.46
CA ILE A 59 3.16 -9.29 -3.56
C ILE A 59 2.83 -9.66 -2.12
N VAL A 60 1.59 -9.46 -1.67
CA VAL A 60 1.19 -9.79 -0.29
C VAL A 60 1.29 -11.30 -0.05
N GLU A 61 0.85 -12.11 -1.01
CA GLU A 61 0.89 -13.58 -0.94
C GLU A 61 2.33 -14.11 -0.92
N SER A 62 3.22 -13.61 -1.78
CA SER A 62 4.63 -14.02 -1.80
C SER A 62 5.32 -13.69 -0.47
N GLN A 63 5.00 -12.54 0.12
CA GLN A 63 5.58 -12.10 1.39
C GLN A 63 5.02 -12.88 2.59
N ARG A 64 3.79 -13.42 2.51
CA ARG A 64 3.21 -14.29 3.55
C ARG A 64 3.77 -15.71 3.51
N ALA A 65 4.02 -16.26 2.32
CA ALA A 65 4.55 -17.61 2.15
C ALA A 65 5.97 -17.76 2.73
N ASP A 66 6.78 -16.71 2.62
CA ASP A 66 8.20 -16.74 3.00
C ASP A 66 8.49 -16.50 4.49
N ARG A 67 7.52 -16.08 5.32
CA ARG A 67 7.83 -15.72 6.73
C ARG A 67 6.70 -16.02 7.71
N ARG A 68 6.88 -17.11 8.48
CA ARG A 68 6.12 -17.43 9.69
C ARG A 68 6.58 -16.52 10.82
N ASP A 69 6.08 -15.29 10.85
CA ASP A 69 5.92 -14.39 12.01
C ASP A 69 6.03 -12.93 11.52
N PRO A 70 4.91 -12.19 11.46
CA PRO A 70 4.90 -10.77 11.13
C PRO A 70 5.81 -9.90 12.01
N GLN A 71 6.09 -10.31 13.26
CA GLN A 71 7.03 -9.62 14.14
C GLN A 71 8.49 -9.87 13.74
N ALA A 72 8.79 -11.03 13.16
CA ALA A 72 10.14 -11.36 12.71
C ALA A 72 10.56 -10.58 11.47
N GLY A 73 9.61 -10.02 10.70
CA GLY A 73 9.84 -9.26 9.46
C GLY A 73 10.67 -7.98 9.59
N GLY A 74 10.67 -7.36 10.78
CA GLY A 74 11.28 -6.04 11.00
C GLY A 74 10.41 -4.88 10.50
N SER A 75 10.81 -3.65 10.86
CA SER A 75 10.08 -2.41 10.51
C SER A 75 10.00 -2.17 9.01
N ASP A 76 11.10 -2.40 8.29
CA ASP A 76 11.20 -2.03 6.87
C ASP A 76 10.32 -2.92 5.99
N TRP A 77 10.23 -4.20 6.32
CA TRP A 77 9.32 -5.13 5.68
C TRP A 77 7.85 -4.71 5.87
N ARG A 78 7.48 -4.38 7.11
CA ARG A 78 6.13 -3.90 7.43
C ARG A 78 5.82 -2.60 6.68
N HIS A 79 6.75 -1.64 6.68
CA HIS A 79 6.59 -0.38 5.95
C HIS A 79 6.41 -0.60 4.45
N GLY A 80 7.14 -1.55 3.85
CA GLY A 80 6.97 -1.93 2.44
C GLY A 80 5.57 -2.44 2.12
N LEU A 81 4.98 -3.25 3.00
CA LEU A 81 3.60 -3.71 2.86
C LEU A 81 2.58 -2.60 3.10
N MET A 82 2.84 -1.71 4.07
CA MET A 82 1.97 -0.56 4.33
C MET A 82 1.97 0.44 3.17
N ASN A 83 3.08 0.55 2.43
CA ASN A 83 3.17 1.37 1.22
C ASN A 83 2.22 0.91 0.09
N ILE A 84 1.71 -0.32 0.15
CA ILE A 84 0.71 -0.86 -0.79
C ILE A 84 -0.66 -1.11 -0.13
N GLY A 85 -0.88 -0.59 1.08
CA GLY A 85 -2.16 -0.69 1.80
C GLY A 85 -2.34 -1.95 2.64
N HIS A 86 -1.30 -2.77 2.83
CA HIS A 86 -1.36 -3.97 3.66
C HIS A 86 -0.63 -3.77 4.99
N ASP A 87 -1.34 -3.88 6.13
CA ASP A 87 -0.70 -3.95 7.44
C ASP A 87 -0.74 -5.40 7.93
N PRO A 88 0.40 -6.11 7.95
CA PRO A 88 0.47 -7.51 8.38
C PRO A 88 0.20 -7.71 9.88
N LEU A 89 0.24 -6.65 10.69
CA LEU A 89 -0.09 -6.72 12.12
C LEU A 89 -1.56 -6.46 12.42
N LYS A 90 -2.35 -6.04 11.44
CA LYS A 90 -3.80 -5.92 11.60
C LYS A 90 -4.47 -7.26 11.30
N PRO A 91 -5.42 -7.71 12.15
CA PRO A 91 -6.28 -8.82 11.79
C PRO A 91 -7.09 -8.46 10.53
N ALA A 92 -7.31 -9.47 9.68
CA ALA A 92 -8.09 -9.35 8.45
C ALA A 92 -9.58 -9.16 8.76
#